data_AF-A0A9E3M643-F1
#
_entry.id   AF-A0A9E3M643-F1
#
_cell.length_a   1.000
_cell.length_b   1.000
_cell.length_c   1.000
_cell.angle_alpha   90.00
_cell.angle_beta   90.00
_cell.angle_gamma   90.00
#
_symmetry.space_group_name_H-M   'P 1'
#
loop_
_entity.id
_entity.type
_entity.pdbx_description
1 polymer ?
#
loop_
_entity_poly.entity_id
_entity_poly.type
_entity_poly.pdbx_seq_one_letter_code
_entity_poly.pdbx_strand_id
1 'polypeptide(L)'
;MTEEKVARICWSSNNWEKPSGKDGKSRNKEAYEYLYGFGHEEWLLDTKKIIDGYHYAYLQATRTPKNKYIGKKFNISLYSINNKTKRRFWIGRLKNVKIITLEESRLTYNAYKDRKWLSEMEEQIREVDADVAEFKKIDPEYFSTIKFKLSEMEIDGTPMKLISDDPSITSDYYNLKDKVCEPKLERGNFIFVPGHKEGKDSVTSTYQGQSQKKDLAHNRIQTDIYKLLTSKYGSNNVGTEKATGFGTSIDVVLKTDKERYVFYEIKTKNSLKTCIREGLTQLLEYSYYPDNKVASKLIIVSPNIMNKEDQIYLNTLRGKFNIPIYYQRFNMASAILEETEY
;
A
#
# COMPACT_ATOMS: atom_id res chain seq x y z
N MET A 1 16.97 -21.07 -20.10
CA MET A 1 16.73 -19.94 -19.18
C MET A 1 15.22 -19.82 -18.99
N THR A 2 14.72 -19.61 -17.78
CA THR A 2 13.27 -19.47 -17.54
C THR A 2 12.78 -18.20 -18.25
N GLU A 3 11.67 -18.31 -18.99
CA GLU A 3 11.09 -17.18 -19.72
C GLU A 3 10.61 -16.07 -18.78
N GLU A 4 10.91 -14.82 -19.14
CA GLU A 4 10.50 -13.62 -18.41
C GLU A 4 9.18 -13.08 -18.95
N LYS A 5 8.20 -12.92 -18.07
CA LYS A 5 6.87 -12.43 -18.40
C LYS A 5 6.47 -11.24 -17.53
N VAL A 6 5.47 -10.49 -17.99
CA VAL A 6 4.80 -9.43 -17.25
C VAL A 6 3.29 -9.70 -17.26
N ALA A 7 2.63 -9.51 -16.12
CA ALA A 7 1.19 -9.70 -15.97
C ALA A 7 0.55 -8.59 -15.13
N ARG A 8 -0.61 -8.12 -15.60
CA ARG A 8 -1.48 -7.24 -14.81
C ARG A 8 -2.20 -8.04 -13.74
N ILE A 9 -2.32 -7.46 -12.55
CA ILE A 9 -3.19 -7.97 -11.47
C ILE A 9 -4.23 -6.91 -11.07
N CYS A 10 -5.34 -7.39 -10.51
CA CYS A 10 -6.42 -6.56 -9.94
C CYS A 10 -5.83 -5.52 -8.98
N TRP A 11 -6.41 -4.31 -8.92
CA TRP A 11 -5.97 -3.31 -7.95
C TRP A 11 -6.44 -3.69 -6.55
N SER A 12 -5.51 -3.68 -5.57
CA SER A 12 -5.81 -3.85 -4.15
C SER A 12 -5.06 -2.78 -3.34
N SER A 13 -5.75 -2.13 -2.41
CA SER A 13 -5.11 -1.28 -1.39
C SER A 13 -4.75 -2.05 -0.11
N ASN A 14 -4.95 -3.37 -0.10
CA ASN A 14 -4.63 -4.27 1.02
C ASN A 14 -3.43 -5.17 0.66
N ASN A 15 -2.43 -4.60 -0.04
CA ASN A 15 -1.17 -5.25 -0.42
C ASN A 15 -1.32 -6.58 -1.18
N TRP A 16 -2.45 -6.81 -1.85
CA TRP A 16 -2.77 -8.10 -2.49
C TRP A 16 -2.73 -9.31 -1.54
N GLU A 17 -2.94 -9.07 -0.24
CA GLU A 17 -3.11 -10.11 0.78
C GLU A 17 -4.60 -10.44 1.00
N LYS A 18 -5.50 -9.50 0.71
CA LYS A 18 -6.95 -9.66 0.79
C LYS A 18 -7.71 -8.61 -0.06
N PRO A 19 -9.03 -8.76 -0.28
CA PRO A 19 -9.83 -7.82 -1.04
C PRO A 19 -9.86 -6.43 -0.42
N SER A 20 -9.90 -5.39 -1.26
CA SER A 20 -9.97 -3.99 -0.81
C SER A 20 -11.25 -3.25 -1.22
N GLY A 21 -12.27 -3.96 -1.72
CA GLY A 21 -13.51 -3.34 -2.20
C GLY A 21 -13.33 -2.51 -3.46
N LYS A 22 -14.36 -1.77 -3.89
CA LYS A 22 -14.41 -1.11 -5.22
C LYS A 22 -13.45 0.07 -5.44
N ASP A 23 -12.87 0.66 -4.39
CA ASP A 23 -12.04 1.87 -4.56
C ASP A 23 -10.77 1.56 -5.35
N GLY A 24 -10.47 2.40 -6.35
CA GLY A 24 -9.31 2.24 -7.23
C GLY A 24 -9.43 1.16 -8.32
N LYS A 25 -10.41 0.26 -8.26
CA LYS A 25 -10.66 -0.78 -9.28
C LYS A 25 -11.24 -0.22 -10.58
N SER A 26 -11.32 -1.06 -11.64
CA SER A 26 -11.89 -0.69 -12.94
C SER A 26 -13.28 -0.05 -12.81
N ARG A 27 -13.55 0.92 -13.69
CA ARG A 27 -14.84 1.62 -13.84
C ARG A 27 -15.64 1.05 -15.02
N ASN A 28 -15.07 0.09 -15.74
CA ASN A 28 -15.81 -0.61 -16.77
C ASN A 28 -16.91 -1.44 -16.10
N LYS A 29 -18.17 -1.17 -16.47
CA LYS A 29 -19.34 -1.84 -15.90
C LYS A 29 -19.39 -3.35 -16.16
N GLU A 30 -18.62 -3.82 -17.13
CA GLU A 30 -18.51 -5.23 -17.50
C GLU A 30 -17.33 -5.94 -16.81
N ALA A 31 -16.46 -5.19 -16.12
CA ALA A 31 -15.34 -5.80 -15.41
C ALA A 31 -15.83 -6.54 -14.16
N TYR A 32 -15.34 -7.76 -13.96
CA TYR A 32 -15.65 -8.60 -12.80
C TYR A 32 -15.50 -7.83 -11.47
N GLU A 33 -14.36 -7.15 -11.31
CA GLU A 33 -14.02 -6.39 -10.11
C GLU A 33 -14.95 -5.17 -9.87
N TYR A 34 -15.58 -4.63 -10.92
CA TYR A 34 -16.57 -3.56 -10.80
C TYR A 34 -17.93 -4.11 -10.35
N LEU A 35 -18.35 -5.22 -10.95
CA LEU A 35 -19.62 -5.88 -10.66
C LEU A 35 -19.65 -6.36 -9.20
N TYR A 36 -18.65 -7.15 -8.82
CA TYR A 36 -18.66 -7.91 -7.57
C TYR A 36 -17.83 -7.27 -6.45
N GLY A 37 -17.00 -6.26 -6.77
CA GLY A 37 -16.23 -5.52 -5.77
C GLY A 37 -14.89 -6.14 -5.37
N PHE A 38 -14.52 -7.27 -5.97
CA PHE A 38 -13.23 -7.93 -5.73
C PHE A 38 -12.69 -8.61 -7.00
N GLY A 39 -11.39 -8.86 -7.03
CA GLY A 39 -10.72 -9.73 -7.99
C GLY A 39 -10.00 -10.88 -7.28
N HIS A 40 -9.89 -12.03 -7.94
CA HIS A 40 -9.26 -13.20 -7.34
C HIS A 40 -7.74 -13.03 -7.14
N GLU A 41 -7.08 -12.16 -7.93
CA GLU A 41 -5.68 -11.80 -7.71
C GLU A 41 -5.43 -10.99 -6.43
N GLU A 42 -6.46 -10.53 -5.72
CA GLU A 42 -6.27 -9.76 -4.48
C GLU A 42 -5.76 -10.59 -3.30
N TRP A 43 -5.66 -11.92 -3.43
CA TRP A 43 -5.01 -12.82 -2.46
C TRP A 43 -3.66 -13.36 -2.95
N LEU A 44 -3.12 -12.84 -4.06
CA LEU A 44 -1.90 -13.38 -4.68
C LEU A 44 -0.69 -13.34 -3.75
N LEU A 45 -0.67 -12.44 -2.77
CA LEU A 45 0.36 -12.27 -1.76
C LEU A 45 -0.09 -12.69 -0.35
N ASP A 46 -1.17 -13.47 -0.21
CA ASP A 46 -1.59 -14.07 1.07
C ASP A 46 -0.69 -15.26 1.45
N THR A 47 0.59 -14.96 1.67
CA THR A 47 1.67 -15.95 1.86
C THR A 47 1.58 -16.70 3.19
N LYS A 48 0.54 -16.45 4.00
CA LYS A 48 0.23 -17.24 5.20
C LYS A 48 -0.37 -18.59 4.85
N LYS A 49 -0.92 -18.74 3.65
CA LYS A 49 -1.59 -19.96 3.16
C LYS A 49 -0.62 -20.78 2.30
N ILE A 50 0.07 -21.71 2.95
CA ILE A 50 1.09 -22.58 2.34
C ILE A 50 0.64 -24.05 2.38
N ILE A 51 0.78 -24.74 1.26
CA ILE A 51 0.51 -26.17 1.10
C ILE A 51 1.76 -26.81 0.50
N ASP A 52 2.33 -27.79 1.20
CA ASP A 52 3.53 -28.54 0.78
C ASP A 52 4.71 -27.65 0.37
N GLY A 53 4.89 -26.53 1.09
CA GLY A 53 5.97 -25.57 0.84
C GLY A 53 5.75 -24.63 -0.34
N TYR A 54 4.57 -24.66 -0.96
CA TYR A 54 4.17 -23.73 -2.02
C TYR A 54 3.01 -22.83 -1.58
N HIS A 55 3.05 -21.60 -2.07
CA HIS A 55 1.86 -20.75 -2.11
C HIS A 55 1.14 -20.97 -3.45
N TYR A 56 -0.19 -21.03 -3.40
CA TYR A 56 -1.05 -21.21 -4.55
C TYR A 56 -1.91 -19.95 -4.71
N ALA A 57 -1.95 -19.41 -5.92
CA ALA A 57 -2.63 -18.16 -6.20
C ALA A 57 -3.38 -18.21 -7.53
N TYR A 58 -4.36 -17.33 -7.66
CA TYR A 58 -5.03 -17.06 -8.91
C TYR A 58 -4.29 -15.96 -9.68
N LEU A 59 -4.07 -16.17 -10.97
CA LEU A 59 -3.56 -15.18 -11.90
C LEU A 59 -4.31 -15.32 -13.23
N GLN A 60 -5.20 -14.39 -13.56
CA GLN A 60 -6.04 -14.50 -14.77
C GLN A 60 -5.22 -14.56 -16.05
N ALA A 61 -4.07 -13.88 -16.10
CA ALA A 61 -3.18 -13.82 -17.26
C ALA A 61 -2.69 -15.19 -17.76
N THR A 62 -2.68 -16.21 -16.90
CA THR A 62 -2.23 -17.57 -17.23
C THR A 62 -3.36 -18.43 -17.77
N ARG A 63 -4.62 -18.00 -17.61
CA ARG A 63 -5.79 -18.67 -18.20
C ARG A 63 -5.84 -18.35 -19.69
N THR A 64 -5.86 -19.41 -20.48
CA THR A 64 -5.79 -19.31 -21.94
C THR A 64 -6.70 -20.36 -22.55
N PRO A 65 -7.28 -20.08 -23.74
CA PRO A 65 -7.96 -21.13 -24.49
C PRO A 65 -7.02 -22.33 -24.67
N LYS A 66 -7.54 -23.54 -24.48
CA LYS A 66 -6.79 -24.81 -24.58
C LYS A 66 -5.66 -25.01 -23.57
N ASN A 67 -5.60 -24.22 -22.49
CA ASN A 67 -4.67 -24.46 -21.38
C ASN A 67 -3.18 -24.48 -21.79
N LYS A 68 -2.77 -23.64 -22.76
CA LYS A 68 -1.43 -23.69 -23.42
C LYS A 68 -0.23 -23.51 -22.49
N TYR A 69 -0.45 -23.02 -21.27
CA TYR A 69 0.60 -22.75 -20.30
C TYR A 69 0.67 -23.78 -19.17
N ILE A 70 -0.29 -24.70 -19.03
CA ILE A 70 -0.28 -25.70 -17.95
C ILE A 70 1.05 -26.47 -17.97
N GLY A 71 1.63 -26.63 -16.77
CA GLY A 71 2.92 -27.32 -16.57
C GLY A 71 4.16 -26.48 -16.89
N LYS A 72 4.01 -25.34 -17.57
CA LYS A 72 5.13 -24.44 -17.87
C LYS A 72 5.56 -23.64 -16.64
N LYS A 73 6.77 -23.11 -16.73
CA LYS A 73 7.43 -22.33 -15.68
C LYS A 73 7.88 -20.97 -16.22
N PHE A 74 7.60 -19.90 -15.47
CA PHE A 74 7.92 -18.53 -15.86
C PHE A 74 8.48 -17.74 -14.68
N ASN A 75 9.31 -16.74 -14.97
CA ASN A 75 9.52 -15.62 -14.06
C ASN A 75 8.50 -14.55 -14.43
N ILE A 76 7.63 -14.16 -13.50
CA ILE A 76 6.50 -13.26 -13.78
C ILE A 76 6.66 -11.99 -12.96
N SER A 77 6.83 -10.87 -13.65
CA SER A 77 6.75 -9.55 -13.03
C SER A 77 5.30 -9.07 -12.99
N LEU A 78 4.91 -8.41 -11.92
CA LEU A 78 3.54 -8.02 -11.63
C LEU A 78 3.41 -6.50 -11.59
N TYR A 79 2.35 -5.99 -12.21
CA TYR A 79 1.96 -4.60 -12.11
C TYR A 79 0.44 -4.49 -11.92
N SER A 80 0.00 -3.38 -11.35
CA SER A 80 -1.41 -3.06 -11.20
C SER A 80 -1.70 -1.62 -11.61
N ILE A 81 -2.98 -1.31 -11.83
CA ILE A 81 -3.43 0.00 -12.28
C ILE A 81 -4.49 0.51 -11.30
N ASN A 82 -4.19 1.60 -10.60
CA ASN A 82 -5.19 2.31 -9.84
C ASN A 82 -6.01 3.16 -10.79
N ASN A 83 -7.24 2.77 -11.06
CA ASN A 83 -8.10 3.39 -12.05
C ASN A 83 -8.70 4.74 -11.60
N LYS A 84 -8.63 5.07 -10.31
CA LYS A 84 -9.02 6.38 -9.77
C LYS A 84 -7.97 7.44 -10.07
N THR A 85 -6.69 7.09 -9.93
CA THR A 85 -5.55 8.00 -10.22
C THR A 85 -4.98 7.81 -11.62
N LYS A 86 -5.37 6.74 -12.31
CA LYS A 86 -4.81 6.26 -13.59
C LYS A 86 -3.32 5.93 -13.52
N ARG A 87 -2.77 5.75 -12.31
CA ARG A 87 -1.36 5.42 -12.11
C ARG A 87 -1.13 3.92 -12.19
N ARG A 88 -0.03 3.53 -12.82
CA ARG A 88 0.47 2.16 -12.86
C ARG A 88 1.51 1.96 -11.77
N PHE A 89 1.45 0.82 -11.10
CA PHE A 89 2.34 0.45 -10.01
C PHE A 89 3.02 -0.87 -10.34
N TRP A 90 4.34 -0.90 -10.23
CA TRP A 90 5.12 -2.11 -10.24
C TRP A 90 5.11 -2.74 -8.84
N ILE A 91 4.67 -3.99 -8.76
CA ILE A 91 4.48 -4.69 -7.49
C ILE A 91 5.72 -5.49 -7.13
N GLY A 92 6.35 -6.11 -8.11
CA GLY A 92 7.56 -6.90 -7.94
C GLY A 92 7.57 -8.10 -8.88
N ARG A 93 8.36 -9.12 -8.55
CA ARG A 93 8.57 -10.28 -9.41
C ARG A 93 8.47 -11.58 -8.63
N LEU A 94 7.82 -12.55 -9.25
CA LEU A 94 7.78 -13.94 -8.80
C LEU A 94 8.67 -14.76 -9.71
N LYS A 95 9.69 -15.40 -9.16
CA LYS A 95 10.54 -16.32 -9.91
C LYS A 95 9.91 -17.70 -9.96
N ASN A 96 10.26 -18.47 -11.00
CA ASN A 96 10.01 -19.90 -11.04
C ASN A 96 8.53 -20.31 -10.85
N VAL A 97 7.61 -19.43 -11.21
CA VAL A 97 6.17 -19.66 -11.10
C VAL A 97 5.77 -20.81 -12.01
N LYS A 98 5.19 -21.87 -11.44
CA LYS A 98 4.64 -22.99 -12.20
C LYS A 98 3.14 -22.78 -12.41
N ILE A 99 2.69 -22.93 -13.65
CA ILE A 99 1.26 -22.95 -13.98
C ILE A 99 0.72 -24.34 -13.65
N ILE A 100 -0.25 -24.41 -12.75
CA ILE A 100 -0.74 -25.68 -12.19
C ILE A 100 -1.77 -26.35 -13.10
N THR A 101 -2.01 -27.65 -12.89
CA THR A 101 -3.10 -28.37 -13.56
C THR A 101 -4.46 -28.05 -12.94
N LEU A 102 -5.55 -28.33 -13.66
CA LEU A 102 -6.92 -28.19 -13.13
C LEU A 102 -7.14 -29.12 -11.92
N GLU A 103 -6.54 -30.31 -11.94
CA GLU A 103 -6.57 -31.24 -10.81
C GLU A 103 -5.83 -30.67 -9.59
N GLU A 104 -4.62 -30.11 -9.77
CA GLU A 104 -3.89 -29.42 -8.69
C GLU A 104 -4.73 -28.27 -8.11
N SER A 105 -5.46 -27.50 -8.94
CA SER A 105 -6.38 -26.47 -8.46
C SER A 105 -7.51 -27.05 -7.61
N ARG A 106 -8.17 -28.14 -8.06
CA ARG A 106 -9.24 -28.80 -7.30
C ARG A 106 -8.75 -29.31 -5.94
N LEU A 107 -7.56 -29.92 -5.90
CA LEU A 107 -6.94 -30.37 -4.65
C LEU A 107 -6.64 -29.19 -3.72
N THR A 108 -6.16 -28.08 -4.28
CA THR A 108 -5.90 -26.83 -3.54
C THR A 108 -7.20 -26.26 -2.96
N TYR A 109 -8.28 -26.22 -3.73
CA TYR A 109 -9.59 -25.76 -3.27
C TYR A 109 -10.11 -26.59 -2.08
N ASN A 110 -10.02 -27.93 -2.17
CA ASN A 110 -10.41 -28.82 -1.08
C ASN A 110 -9.54 -28.58 0.16
N ALA A 111 -8.23 -28.45 -0.03
CA ALA A 111 -7.29 -28.12 1.04
C ALA A 111 -7.61 -26.77 1.73
N TYR A 112 -8.06 -25.76 0.99
CA TYR A 112 -8.51 -24.47 1.53
C TYR A 112 -9.84 -24.62 2.29
N LYS A 113 -10.76 -25.45 1.78
CA LYS A 113 -12.04 -25.74 2.43
C LYS A 113 -11.83 -26.44 3.78
N ASP A 114 -11.02 -27.49 3.81
CA ASP A 114 -10.76 -28.29 5.02
C ASP A 114 -10.08 -27.45 6.12
N ARG A 115 -9.24 -26.49 5.74
CA ARG A 115 -8.56 -25.55 6.65
C ARG A 115 -9.41 -24.34 7.03
N LYS A 116 -10.66 -24.25 6.54
CA LYS A 116 -11.56 -23.10 6.71
C LYS A 116 -11.04 -21.78 6.14
N TRP A 117 -10.04 -21.84 5.25
CA TRP A 117 -9.51 -20.65 4.58
C TRP A 117 -10.49 -20.06 3.59
N LEU A 118 -11.35 -20.88 2.97
CA LEU A 118 -12.45 -20.33 2.15
C LEU A 118 -13.42 -19.49 2.99
N SER A 119 -13.74 -19.93 4.20
CA SER A 119 -14.61 -19.17 5.12
C SER A 119 -13.96 -17.86 5.55
N GLU A 120 -12.66 -17.87 5.82
CA GLU A 120 -11.88 -16.64 6.08
C GLU A 120 -11.92 -15.68 4.88
N MET A 121 -11.75 -16.19 3.65
CA MET A 121 -11.86 -15.38 2.44
C MET A 121 -13.27 -14.78 2.26
N GLU A 122 -14.34 -15.55 2.54
CA GLU A 122 -15.72 -15.03 2.53
C GLU A 122 -15.93 -13.88 3.54
N GLU A 123 -15.35 -14.00 4.74
CA GLU A 123 -15.39 -12.94 5.74
C GLU A 123 -14.67 -11.68 5.28
N GLN A 124 -13.48 -11.82 4.68
CA GLN A 124 -12.73 -10.69 4.13
C GLN A 124 -13.47 -9.97 3.00
N ILE A 125 -14.19 -10.71 2.14
CA ILE A 125 -15.06 -10.12 1.10
C ILE A 125 -16.22 -9.34 1.77
N ARG A 126 -16.82 -9.89 2.83
CA ARG A 126 -17.89 -9.24 3.59
C ARG A 126 -17.40 -7.96 4.29
N GLU A 127 -16.18 -7.95 4.82
CA GLU A 127 -15.56 -6.78 5.47
C GLU A 127 -15.46 -5.56 4.55
N VAL A 128 -15.42 -5.78 3.23
CA VAL A 128 -15.31 -4.71 2.21
C VAL A 128 -16.59 -4.52 1.39
N ASP A 129 -17.73 -5.03 1.89
CA ASP A 129 -19.05 -4.94 1.26
C ASP A 129 -19.08 -5.45 -0.19
N ALA A 130 -18.31 -6.51 -0.49
CA ALA A 130 -18.25 -7.14 -1.80
C ALA A 130 -19.13 -8.40 -1.87
N ASP A 131 -19.34 -8.93 -3.08
CA ASP A 131 -20.31 -10.00 -3.35
C ASP A 131 -19.78 -11.39 -2.96
N VAL A 132 -20.13 -11.84 -1.75
CA VAL A 132 -19.80 -13.18 -1.24
C VAL A 132 -20.52 -14.29 -2.03
N ALA A 133 -21.73 -14.02 -2.54
CA ALA A 133 -22.50 -15.04 -3.26
C ALA A 133 -21.85 -15.39 -4.60
N GLU A 134 -21.24 -14.40 -5.27
CA GLU A 134 -20.44 -14.64 -6.46
C GLU A 134 -19.19 -15.48 -6.15
N PHE A 135 -18.45 -15.15 -5.08
CA PHE A 135 -17.28 -15.95 -4.68
C PHE A 135 -17.60 -17.43 -4.47
N LYS A 136 -18.78 -17.74 -3.90
CA LYS A 136 -19.23 -19.12 -3.67
C LYS A 136 -19.48 -19.92 -4.94
N LYS A 137 -19.61 -19.27 -6.10
CA LYS A 137 -19.78 -19.93 -7.40
C LYS A 137 -18.44 -20.30 -8.05
N ILE A 138 -17.32 -20.05 -7.37
CA ILE A 138 -16.00 -20.34 -7.91
C ILE A 138 -15.89 -21.80 -8.35
N ASP A 139 -15.40 -22.00 -9.56
CA ASP A 139 -15.07 -23.32 -10.08
C ASP A 139 -13.76 -23.81 -9.41
N PRO A 140 -13.78 -24.92 -8.67
CA PRO A 140 -12.58 -25.49 -8.04
C PRO A 140 -11.43 -25.76 -9.03
N GLU A 141 -11.72 -26.01 -10.31
CA GLU A 141 -10.69 -26.21 -11.36
C GLU A 141 -9.90 -24.95 -11.70
N TYR A 142 -10.45 -23.77 -11.38
CA TYR A 142 -9.82 -22.48 -11.63
C TYR A 142 -9.65 -21.65 -10.35
N PHE A 143 -9.78 -22.26 -9.17
CA PHE A 143 -9.54 -21.61 -7.89
C PHE A 143 -8.12 -21.03 -7.78
N SER A 144 -7.12 -21.78 -8.22
CA SER A 144 -5.73 -21.33 -8.33
C SER A 144 -5.20 -21.68 -9.71
N THR A 145 -4.31 -20.84 -10.26
CA THR A 145 -3.74 -21.06 -11.59
C THR A 145 -2.22 -21.15 -11.56
N ILE A 146 -1.60 -20.72 -10.48
CA ILE A 146 -0.15 -20.72 -10.30
C ILE A 146 0.26 -21.21 -8.92
N LYS A 147 1.51 -21.67 -8.83
CA LYS A 147 2.20 -21.89 -7.56
C LYS A 147 3.65 -21.45 -7.60
N PHE A 148 4.17 -21.02 -6.46
CA PHE A 148 5.56 -20.56 -6.27
C PHE A 148 5.99 -20.69 -4.81
N LYS A 149 7.29 -20.63 -4.54
CA LYS A 149 7.82 -20.60 -3.17
C LYS A 149 8.00 -19.16 -2.68
N LEU A 150 7.88 -18.93 -1.38
CA LEU A 150 8.12 -17.61 -0.78
C LEU A 150 9.56 -17.12 -1.02
N SER A 151 10.54 -18.02 -1.00
CA SER A 151 11.93 -17.69 -1.32
C SER A 151 12.17 -17.30 -2.77
N GLU A 152 11.15 -17.38 -3.63
CA GLU A 152 11.19 -17.00 -5.05
C GLU A 152 10.49 -15.64 -5.30
N MET A 153 10.03 -14.96 -4.25
CA MET A 153 9.42 -13.62 -4.33
C MET A 153 10.47 -12.52 -4.24
N GLU A 154 10.42 -11.57 -5.16
CA GLU A 154 11.15 -10.30 -5.15
C GLU A 154 10.14 -9.15 -5.10
N ILE A 155 9.56 -8.91 -3.91
CA ILE A 155 8.52 -7.91 -3.68
C ILE A 155 8.94 -7.06 -2.48
N ASP A 156 9.26 -5.80 -2.75
CA ASP A 156 9.77 -4.84 -1.77
C ASP A 156 8.63 -4.05 -1.11
N GLY A 157 7.64 -4.75 -0.52
CA GLY A 157 6.57 -4.21 0.35
C GLY A 157 5.68 -3.07 -0.20
N THR A 158 6.27 -1.91 -0.47
CA THR A 158 5.66 -0.72 -1.06
C THR A 158 5.70 -0.76 -2.59
N PRO A 159 4.54 -0.77 -3.27
CA PRO A 159 4.51 -0.71 -4.73
C PRO A 159 5.12 0.57 -5.28
N MET A 160 5.99 0.42 -6.28
CA MET A 160 6.65 1.55 -6.92
C MET A 160 5.84 2.07 -8.09
N LYS A 161 5.69 3.40 -8.21
CA LYS A 161 5.02 4.01 -9.38
C LYS A 161 5.89 3.81 -10.61
N LEU A 162 5.26 3.43 -11.72
CA LEU A 162 5.89 3.42 -13.04
C LEU A 162 5.87 4.84 -13.62
N ILE A 163 6.90 5.19 -14.39
CA ILE A 163 6.83 6.41 -15.21
C ILE A 163 5.72 6.28 -16.26
N SER A 164 5.20 7.42 -16.76
CA SER A 164 4.21 7.38 -17.85
C SER A 164 4.80 6.69 -19.08
N ASP A 165 3.95 5.92 -19.76
CA ASP A 165 4.26 5.26 -21.03
C ASP A 165 5.52 4.37 -21.00
N ASP A 166 5.78 3.75 -19.84
CA ASP A 166 6.91 2.84 -19.66
C ASP A 166 6.81 1.61 -20.58
N PRO A 167 7.86 1.30 -21.38
CA PRO A 167 7.83 0.24 -22.39
C PRO A 167 7.81 -1.18 -21.80
N SER A 168 8.05 -1.35 -20.50
CA SER A 168 7.90 -2.67 -19.86
C SER A 168 6.44 -3.11 -19.78
N ILE A 169 5.49 -2.18 -19.89
CA ILE A 169 4.05 -2.44 -19.90
C ILE A 169 3.50 -2.31 -21.32
N THR A 170 3.24 -3.46 -21.95
CA THR A 170 2.76 -3.53 -23.34
C THR A 170 1.26 -3.79 -23.47
N SER A 171 0.53 -3.89 -22.36
CA SER A 171 -0.91 -4.14 -22.34
C SER A 171 -1.57 -3.54 -21.11
N ASP A 172 -2.86 -3.25 -21.19
CA ASP A 172 -3.71 -3.00 -20.01
C ASP A 172 -4.63 -4.18 -19.69
N TYR A 173 -4.59 -5.27 -20.48
CA TYR A 173 -5.44 -6.43 -20.28
C TYR A 173 -4.79 -7.48 -19.37
N TYR A 174 -5.61 -8.37 -18.80
CA TYR A 174 -5.16 -9.52 -18.03
C TYR A 174 -4.58 -10.61 -18.95
N ASN A 175 -3.39 -10.36 -19.49
CA ASN A 175 -2.66 -11.28 -20.36
C ASN A 175 -1.21 -11.47 -19.89
N LEU A 176 -0.62 -12.61 -20.23
CA LEU A 176 0.77 -12.92 -19.93
C LEU A 176 1.63 -12.53 -21.14
N LYS A 177 2.39 -11.43 -21.01
CA LYS A 177 3.24 -10.88 -22.08
C LYS A 177 4.70 -11.17 -21.81
N ASP A 178 5.49 -11.23 -22.88
CA ASP A 178 6.95 -11.27 -22.76
C ASP A 178 7.48 -9.99 -22.13
N LYS A 179 8.42 -10.13 -21.20
CA LYS A 179 9.12 -8.98 -20.63
C LYS A 179 10.15 -8.48 -21.65
N VAL A 180 9.96 -7.26 -22.13
CA VAL A 180 10.82 -6.65 -23.15
C VAL A 180 12.00 -5.90 -22.54
N CYS A 181 11.79 -5.24 -21.39
CA CYS A 181 12.82 -4.53 -20.65
C CYS A 181 12.49 -4.46 -19.15
N GLU A 182 13.44 -3.99 -18.34
CA GLU A 182 13.18 -3.62 -16.95
C GLU A 182 12.31 -2.36 -16.87
N PRO A 183 11.43 -2.24 -15.85
CA PRO A 183 10.58 -1.08 -15.68
C PRO A 183 11.40 0.14 -15.24
N LYS A 184 11.06 1.31 -15.75
CA LYS A 184 11.52 2.58 -15.18
C LYS A 184 10.52 3.01 -14.11
N LEU A 185 10.99 2.98 -12.87
CA LEU A 185 10.22 3.35 -11.70
C LEU A 185 10.46 4.83 -11.40
N GLU A 186 9.44 5.52 -10.87
CA GLU A 186 9.57 6.86 -10.28
C GLU A 186 10.43 6.74 -9.01
N ARG A 187 11.75 6.69 -9.21
CA ARG A 187 12.79 6.69 -8.19
C ARG A 187 13.55 8.01 -8.23
N GLY A 188 13.92 8.52 -7.06
CA GLY A 188 14.71 9.74 -7.00
C GLY A 188 15.04 10.14 -5.58
N ASN A 189 15.78 11.23 -5.47
CA ASN A 189 16.02 11.89 -4.20
C ASN A 189 14.76 12.67 -3.79
N PHE A 190 14.60 12.86 -2.48
CA PHE A 190 13.64 13.82 -1.97
C PHE A 190 13.88 15.21 -2.57
N ILE A 191 12.84 15.80 -3.15
CA ILE A 191 12.84 17.18 -3.65
C ILE A 191 11.72 17.94 -2.94
N PHE A 192 12.10 19.00 -2.24
CA PHE A 192 11.12 19.86 -1.59
C PHE A 192 10.47 20.82 -2.59
N VAL A 193 9.14 20.79 -2.64
CA VAL A 193 8.32 21.77 -3.36
C VAL A 193 7.22 22.25 -2.41
N PRO A 194 7.07 23.56 -2.16
CA PRO A 194 6.04 24.07 -1.27
C PRO A 194 4.63 23.80 -1.79
N GLY A 195 3.65 23.91 -0.90
CA GLY A 195 2.24 23.86 -1.24
C GLY A 195 1.50 22.63 -0.72
N HIS A 196 0.18 22.77 -0.71
CA HIS A 196 -0.80 21.85 -0.16
C HIS A 196 -1.96 21.68 -1.13
N LYS A 197 -2.56 20.50 -1.13
CA LYS A 197 -3.80 20.22 -1.84
C LYS A 197 -4.83 19.79 -0.80
N GLU A 198 -5.85 20.61 -0.58
CA GLU A 198 -6.89 20.31 0.40
C GLU A 198 -7.53 18.95 0.08
N GLY A 199 -7.53 18.08 1.10
CA GLY A 199 -8.24 16.82 1.08
C GLY A 199 -9.76 17.03 1.18
N LYS A 200 -10.52 15.94 1.09
CA LYS A 200 -11.94 16.02 1.46
C LYS A 200 -12.04 16.05 2.98
N ASP A 201 -12.61 17.12 3.53
CA ASP A 201 -12.78 17.31 4.99
C ASP A 201 -14.21 17.01 5.48
N SER A 202 -15.13 16.70 4.56
CA SER A 202 -16.51 16.28 4.87
C SER A 202 -17.12 15.45 3.74
N VAL A 203 -18.15 14.65 4.05
CA VAL A 203 -18.94 13.89 3.07
C VAL A 203 -20.43 14.14 3.31
N THR A 204 -21.13 14.69 2.31
CA THR A 204 -22.59 14.63 2.16
C THR A 204 -22.98 13.29 1.51
N SER A 205 -22.92 12.17 2.24
CA SER A 205 -23.58 10.91 1.84
C SER A 205 -23.58 9.84 2.95
N THR A 206 -24.70 9.14 3.06
CA THR A 206 -25.13 8.18 4.09
C THR A 206 -24.44 6.81 4.11
N TYR A 207 -23.18 6.70 3.70
CA TYR A 207 -22.45 5.42 3.71
C TYR A 207 -21.02 5.63 4.22
N GLN A 208 -20.69 5.17 5.44
CA GLN A 208 -19.31 5.24 5.94
C GLN A 208 -18.90 4.06 6.82
N GLY A 209 -17.86 3.35 6.37
CA GLY A 209 -17.04 2.45 7.16
C GLY A 209 -15.97 3.18 8.00
N GLN A 210 -15.31 2.46 8.91
CA GLN A 210 -14.36 3.01 9.89
C GLN A 210 -13.06 3.56 9.28
N SER A 211 -12.65 3.06 8.09
CA SER A 211 -11.45 3.53 7.39
C SER A 211 -11.60 4.96 6.86
N GLN A 212 -12.75 5.27 6.24
CA GLN A 212 -13.02 6.62 5.71
C GLN A 212 -13.00 7.69 6.80
N LYS A 213 -13.50 7.39 8.01
CA LYS A 213 -13.47 8.34 9.13
C LYS A 213 -12.05 8.68 9.59
N LYS A 214 -11.11 7.73 9.52
CA LYS A 214 -9.71 7.96 9.88
C LYS A 214 -9.02 8.88 8.86
N ASP A 215 -9.29 8.68 7.57
CA ASP A 215 -8.75 9.50 6.49
C ASP A 215 -9.23 10.96 6.60
N LEU A 216 -10.50 11.18 6.98
CA LEU A 216 -11.06 12.53 7.19
C LEU A 216 -10.36 13.27 8.35
N ALA A 217 -10.15 12.59 9.47
CA ALA A 217 -9.48 13.20 10.63
C ALA A 217 -8.01 13.54 10.32
N HIS A 218 -7.31 12.66 9.61
CA HIS A 218 -5.94 12.89 9.17
C HIS A 218 -5.85 14.10 8.22
N ASN A 219 -6.68 14.15 7.18
CA ASN A 219 -6.71 15.26 6.22
C ASN A 219 -6.94 16.61 6.92
N ARG A 220 -7.91 16.66 7.85
CA ARG A 220 -8.19 17.87 8.62
C ARG A 220 -6.98 18.34 9.42
N ILE A 221 -6.32 17.44 10.17
CA ILE A 221 -5.12 17.76 10.94
C ILE A 221 -4.00 18.27 10.02
N GLN A 222 -3.79 17.62 8.88
CA GLN A 222 -2.78 18.02 7.90
C GLN A 222 -3.03 19.44 7.35
N THR A 223 -4.27 19.73 6.95
CA THR A 223 -4.69 21.04 6.46
C THR A 223 -4.49 22.13 7.52
N ASP A 224 -4.89 21.86 8.77
CA ASP A 224 -4.75 22.81 9.88
C ASP A 224 -3.27 23.06 10.22
N ILE A 225 -2.44 22.00 10.29
CA ILE A 225 -0.99 22.13 10.49
C ILE A 225 -0.34 22.93 9.35
N TYR A 226 -0.72 22.66 8.10
CA TYR A 226 -0.22 23.43 6.96
C TYR A 226 -0.55 24.93 7.13
N LYS A 227 -1.79 25.28 7.47
CA LYS A 227 -2.21 26.68 7.70
C LYS A 227 -1.40 27.33 8.84
N LEU A 228 -1.22 26.63 9.96
CA LEU A 228 -0.44 27.13 11.10
C LEU A 228 1.03 27.35 10.76
N LEU A 229 1.68 26.36 10.13
CA LEU A 229 3.10 26.45 9.78
C LEU A 229 3.34 27.48 8.68
N THR A 230 2.45 27.61 7.70
CA THR A 230 2.57 28.65 6.66
C THR A 230 2.40 30.05 7.21
N SER A 231 1.50 30.23 8.19
CA SER A 231 1.37 31.50 8.92
C SER A 231 2.66 31.85 9.69
N LYS A 232 3.32 30.86 10.30
CA LYS A 232 4.54 31.06 11.12
C LYS A 232 5.83 31.17 10.31
N TYR A 233 5.98 30.39 9.23
CA TYR A 233 7.23 30.23 8.49
C TYR A 233 7.15 30.65 7.02
N GLY A 234 5.97 31.04 6.53
CA GLY A 234 5.74 31.41 5.14
C GLY A 234 5.38 30.21 4.25
N SER A 235 4.53 30.46 3.24
CA SER A 235 4.02 29.44 2.32
C SER A 235 5.10 28.73 1.50
N ASN A 236 6.20 29.42 1.19
CA ASN A 236 7.33 28.86 0.44
C ASN A 236 8.14 27.82 1.23
N ASN A 237 7.88 27.67 2.53
CA ASN A 237 8.64 26.80 3.42
C ASN A 237 7.86 25.59 3.89
N VAL A 238 6.59 25.42 3.50
CA VAL A 238 5.77 24.29 3.95
C VAL A 238 5.20 23.54 2.75
N GLY A 239 5.24 22.22 2.80
CA GLY A 239 4.62 21.37 1.81
C GLY A 239 3.99 20.12 2.43
N THR A 240 2.91 19.61 1.83
CA THR A 240 2.27 18.36 2.26
C THR A 240 2.35 17.27 1.18
N GLU A 241 2.23 16.00 1.59
CA GLU A 241 2.24 14.82 0.70
C GLU A 241 3.46 14.76 -0.23
N LYS A 242 4.66 15.00 0.31
CA LYS A 242 5.88 15.05 -0.49
C LYS A 242 6.46 13.66 -0.70
N ALA A 243 6.60 13.28 -1.96
CA ALA A 243 7.17 12.00 -2.33
C ALA A 243 8.60 11.87 -1.82
N THR A 244 8.92 10.72 -1.24
CA THR A 244 10.27 10.35 -0.80
C THR A 244 11.16 9.93 -1.96
N GLY A 245 10.55 9.58 -3.11
CA GLY A 245 11.22 8.93 -4.23
C GLY A 245 11.25 7.41 -4.14
N PHE A 246 10.64 6.81 -3.11
CA PHE A 246 10.60 5.36 -2.90
C PHE A 246 9.17 4.85 -2.64
N GLY A 247 8.19 5.40 -3.37
CA GLY A 247 6.79 4.96 -3.30
C GLY A 247 5.99 5.50 -2.11
N THR A 248 6.64 6.13 -1.13
CA THR A 248 6.01 6.75 0.05
C THR A 248 5.92 8.29 -0.05
N SER A 249 5.09 8.89 0.79
CA SER A 249 4.97 10.35 0.94
C SER A 249 5.08 10.77 2.40
N ILE A 250 5.63 11.96 2.63
CA ILE A 250 5.71 12.62 3.94
C ILE A 250 4.50 13.52 4.11
N ASP A 251 3.77 13.38 5.23
CA ASP A 251 2.53 14.12 5.47
C ASP A 251 2.75 15.64 5.44
N VAL A 252 3.70 16.15 6.22
CA VAL A 252 4.08 17.57 6.18
C VAL A 252 5.60 17.72 6.27
N VAL A 253 6.14 18.61 5.44
CA VAL A 253 7.54 19.02 5.46
C VAL A 253 7.62 20.51 5.72
N LEU A 254 8.45 20.89 6.68
CA LEU A 254 8.88 22.27 6.91
C LEU A 254 10.34 22.43 6.49
N LYS A 255 10.63 23.36 5.59
CA LYS A 255 11.97 23.85 5.28
C LYS A 255 12.32 24.95 6.29
N THR A 256 13.36 24.71 7.07
CA THR A 256 13.90 25.69 8.04
C THR A 256 15.11 26.42 7.47
N ASP A 257 15.54 27.46 8.18
CA ASP A 257 16.76 28.19 7.82
C ASP A 257 17.98 27.25 7.78
N LYS A 258 18.76 27.37 6.71
CA LYS A 258 19.87 26.48 6.29
C LYS A 258 19.47 25.19 5.57
N GLU A 259 18.35 25.19 4.85
CA GLU A 259 17.89 24.05 4.04
C GLU A 259 17.72 22.73 4.81
N ARG A 260 17.49 22.84 6.12
CA ARG A 260 17.22 21.69 6.96
C ARG A 260 15.72 21.41 6.95
N TYR A 261 15.36 20.15 6.77
CA TYR A 261 13.97 19.73 6.78
C TYR A 261 13.55 19.20 8.15
N VAL A 262 12.30 19.50 8.50
CA VAL A 262 11.56 18.86 9.60
C VAL A 262 10.43 18.08 8.96
N PHE A 263 10.39 16.78 9.22
CA PHE A 263 9.31 15.92 8.75
C PHE A 263 8.31 15.70 9.87
N TYR A 264 7.03 15.83 9.53
CA TYR A 264 5.92 15.53 10.42
C TYR A 264 5.15 14.32 9.88
N GLU A 265 4.80 13.40 10.77
CA GLU A 265 3.94 12.24 10.48
C GLU A 265 2.74 12.26 11.44
N ILE A 266 1.54 12.26 10.87
CA ILE A 266 0.27 12.46 11.55
C ILE A 266 -0.40 11.11 11.82
N LYS A 267 -0.73 10.86 13.09
CA LYS A 267 -1.43 9.65 13.53
C LYS A 267 -2.74 9.98 14.25
N THR A 268 -3.77 9.19 13.95
CA THR A 268 -5.13 9.34 14.50
C THR A 268 -5.57 8.12 15.31
N LYS A 269 -4.63 7.32 15.81
CA LYS A 269 -4.93 6.16 16.67
C LYS A 269 -5.26 6.61 18.09
N ASN A 270 -6.00 5.77 18.83
CA ASN A 270 -6.42 6.10 20.19
C ASN A 270 -5.30 6.04 21.24
N SER A 271 -4.17 5.39 20.93
CA SER A 271 -3.04 5.21 21.85
C SER A 271 -1.82 5.96 21.34
N LEU A 272 -1.25 6.84 22.19
CA LEU A 272 -0.02 7.57 21.90
C LEU A 272 1.15 6.62 21.62
N LYS A 273 1.33 5.57 22.43
CA LYS A 273 2.34 4.52 22.19
C LYS A 273 2.23 3.90 20.79
N THR A 274 1.02 3.66 20.29
CA THR A 274 0.81 3.15 18.91
C THR A 274 1.16 4.21 17.88
N CYS A 275 0.74 5.47 18.08
CA CYS A 275 1.12 6.60 17.23
C CYS A 275 2.64 6.74 17.13
N ILE A 276 3.35 6.65 18.27
CA ILE A 276 4.81 6.73 18.32
C ILE A 276 5.42 5.56 17.56
N ARG A 277 4.96 4.33 17.81
CA ARG A 277 5.50 3.13 17.15
C ARG A 277 5.40 3.20 15.64
N GLU A 278 4.21 3.51 15.11
CA GLU A 278 3.98 3.56 13.66
C GLU A 278 4.67 4.79 13.02
N GLY A 279 4.54 5.96 13.65
CA GLY A 279 5.09 7.20 13.10
C GLY A 279 6.62 7.24 13.09
N LEU A 280 7.26 6.67 14.12
CA LEU A 280 8.72 6.55 14.17
C LEU A 280 9.26 5.79 12.96
N THR A 281 8.70 4.62 12.65
CA THR A 281 9.22 3.77 11.56
C THR A 281 9.11 4.44 10.20
N GLN A 282 8.01 5.15 9.96
CA GLN A 282 7.81 5.87 8.70
C GLN A 282 8.73 7.08 8.58
N LEU A 283 8.85 7.89 9.64
CA LEU A 283 9.77 9.04 9.64
C LEU A 283 11.23 8.61 9.44
N LEU A 284 11.62 7.48 10.02
CA LEU A 284 12.93 6.88 9.77
C LEU A 284 13.08 6.44 8.31
N GLU A 285 12.08 5.73 7.75
CA GLU A 285 12.09 5.33 6.34
C GLU A 285 12.24 6.54 5.41
N TYR A 286 11.44 7.59 5.60
CA TYR A 286 11.45 8.78 4.75
C TYR A 286 12.79 9.53 4.80
N SER A 287 13.44 9.55 5.97
CA SER A 287 14.66 10.32 6.18
C SER A 287 15.93 9.55 5.80
N TYR A 288 15.92 8.22 5.93
CA TYR A 288 17.14 7.41 5.88
C TYR A 288 17.18 6.36 4.77
N TYR A 289 16.04 5.87 4.26
CA TYR A 289 16.05 4.85 3.22
C TYR A 289 16.40 5.46 1.84
N PRO A 290 17.17 4.75 0.99
CA PRO A 290 17.96 3.55 1.29
C PRO A 290 19.29 3.85 1.99
N ASP A 291 19.87 5.04 1.78
CA ASP A 291 21.08 5.52 2.46
C ASP A 291 21.15 7.05 2.34
N ASN A 292 20.24 7.73 3.04
CA ASN A 292 20.11 9.18 3.01
C ASN A 292 20.09 9.78 4.43
N LYS A 293 20.20 11.10 4.52
CA LYS A 293 19.90 11.84 5.77
C LYS A 293 19.22 13.16 5.43
N VAL A 294 17.94 13.08 5.12
CA VAL A 294 17.20 14.23 4.58
C VAL A 294 16.71 15.16 5.69
N ALA A 295 16.07 14.62 6.72
CA ALA A 295 15.49 15.43 7.78
C ALA A 295 16.46 15.61 8.95
N SER A 296 16.51 16.83 9.46
CA SER A 296 17.25 17.17 10.68
C SER A 296 16.46 16.88 11.96
N LYS A 297 15.13 16.74 11.81
CA LYS A 297 14.19 16.56 12.92
C LYS A 297 12.96 15.81 12.43
N LEU A 298 12.48 14.89 13.25
CA LEU A 298 11.36 14.00 12.97
C LEU A 298 10.29 14.27 14.04
N ILE A 299 9.07 14.60 13.65
CA ILE A 299 8.00 14.97 14.58
C ILE A 299 6.78 14.07 14.34
N ILE A 300 6.39 13.34 15.37
CA ILE A 300 5.13 12.60 15.38
C ILE A 300 4.05 13.54 15.89
N VAL A 301 2.93 13.62 15.17
CA VAL A 301 1.79 14.44 15.56
C VAL A 301 0.57 13.56 15.79
N SER A 302 -0.10 13.74 16.92
CA SER A 302 -1.40 13.10 17.17
C SER A 302 -2.25 13.94 18.13
N PRO A 303 -3.56 13.63 18.27
CA PRO A 303 -4.40 14.33 19.23
C PRO A 303 -4.22 13.87 20.68
N ASN A 304 -3.41 12.84 20.91
CA ASN A 304 -3.26 12.21 22.22
C ASN A 304 -2.47 13.11 23.19
N ILE A 305 -2.74 12.98 24.49
CA ILE A 305 -1.99 13.70 25.51
C ILE A 305 -0.70 12.93 25.83
N MET A 306 0.42 13.63 25.97
CA MET A 306 1.67 13.04 26.40
C MET A 306 1.55 12.48 27.82
N ASN A 307 2.09 11.29 28.05
CA ASN A 307 2.24 10.72 29.38
C ASN A 307 3.72 10.48 29.71
N LYS A 308 4.00 10.21 30.99
CA LYS A 308 5.37 10.06 31.50
C LYS A 308 6.14 8.91 30.84
N GLU A 309 5.49 7.78 30.59
CA GLU A 309 6.14 6.60 30.01
C GLU A 309 6.55 6.85 28.55
N ASP A 310 5.64 7.41 27.75
CA ASP A 310 5.91 7.75 26.35
C ASP A 310 6.97 8.86 26.23
N GLN A 311 6.99 9.83 27.16
CA GLN A 311 8.04 10.85 27.21
C GLN A 311 9.42 10.25 27.55
N ILE A 312 9.49 9.35 28.53
CA ILE A 312 10.72 8.62 28.85
C ILE A 312 11.20 7.81 27.64
N TYR A 313 10.27 7.19 26.90
CA TYR A 313 10.61 6.44 25.70
C TYR A 313 11.21 7.33 24.60
N LEU A 314 10.60 8.46 24.27
CA LEU A 314 11.14 9.42 23.29
C LEU A 314 12.50 9.98 23.73
N ASN A 315 12.66 10.32 25.01
CA ASN A 315 13.94 10.73 25.57
C ASN A 315 15.02 9.65 25.41
N THR A 316 14.66 8.38 25.61
CA THR A 316 15.58 7.25 25.42
C THR A 316 15.97 7.10 23.95
N LEU A 317 15.02 7.24 23.02
CA LEU A 317 15.31 7.20 21.57
C LEU A 317 16.30 8.29 21.15
N ARG A 318 16.11 9.52 21.64
CA ARG A 318 17.04 10.62 21.39
C ARG A 318 18.39 10.42 22.07
N GLY A 319 18.42 10.11 23.37
CA GLY A 319 19.66 10.07 24.14
C GLY A 319 20.54 8.84 23.89
N LYS A 320 19.93 7.66 23.72
CA LYS A 320 20.68 6.40 23.57
C LYS A 320 20.99 6.08 22.10
N PHE A 321 20.09 6.41 21.19
CA PHE A 321 20.21 6.03 19.77
C PHE A 321 20.45 7.22 18.85
N ASN A 322 20.50 8.45 19.37
CA ASN A 322 20.69 9.68 18.60
C ASN A 322 19.65 9.86 17.47
N ILE A 323 18.44 9.33 17.65
CA ILE A 323 17.34 9.52 16.70
C ILE A 323 16.68 10.86 17.03
N PRO A 324 16.65 11.86 16.12
CA PRO A 324 16.10 13.20 16.40
C PRO A 324 14.56 13.20 16.31
N ILE A 325 13.92 12.29 17.04
CA ILE A 325 12.47 12.10 17.07
C ILE A 325 11.84 12.89 18.22
N TYR A 326 10.73 13.54 17.94
CA TYR A 326 9.96 14.36 18.88
C TYR A 326 8.47 14.07 18.71
N TYR A 327 7.69 14.52 19.69
CA TYR A 327 6.23 14.50 19.61
C TYR A 327 5.65 15.89 19.83
N GLN A 328 4.64 16.25 19.01
CA GLN A 328 3.79 17.42 19.25
C GLN A 328 2.33 17.01 19.24
N ARG A 329 1.56 17.56 20.17
CA ARG A 329 0.12 17.32 20.21
C ARG A 329 -0.61 18.29 19.30
N PHE A 330 -1.57 17.78 18.54
CA PHE A 330 -2.55 18.61 17.84
C PHE A 330 -3.88 18.63 18.61
N ASN A 331 -4.30 19.81 19.07
CA ASN A 331 -5.56 19.98 19.75
C ASN A 331 -6.72 20.11 18.73
N MET A 332 -7.52 19.04 18.62
CA MET A 332 -8.66 18.99 17.69
C MET A 332 -9.74 20.05 17.94
N ALA A 333 -9.90 20.53 19.19
CA ALA A 333 -10.95 21.48 19.54
C ALA A 333 -10.59 22.90 19.14
N SER A 334 -9.34 23.30 19.39
CA SER A 334 -8.84 24.64 19.03
C SER A 334 -8.19 24.70 17.65
N ALA A 335 -7.97 23.55 16.99
CA ALA A 335 -7.22 23.43 15.74
C ALA A 335 -5.80 24.04 15.84
N ILE A 336 -5.11 23.75 16.94
CA ILE A 336 -3.76 24.26 17.24
C ILE A 336 -2.78 23.10 17.37
N LEU A 337 -1.61 23.24 16.74
CA LEU A 337 -0.43 22.43 17.03
C LEU A 337 0.27 23.03 18.25
N GLU A 338 0.31 22.30 19.36
CA GLU A 338 0.91 22.77 20.61
C GLU A 338 2.41 23.04 20.43
N GLU A 339 2.92 24.14 20.99
CA GLU A 339 4.34 24.52 20.84
C GLU A 339 5.30 23.58 21.58
N THR A 340 4.81 22.88 22.60
CA THR A 340 5.62 21.92 23.37
C THR A 340 6.01 20.73 22.49
N GLU A 341 7.31 20.54 22.33
CA GLU A 341 7.90 19.35 21.72
C GLU A 341 8.41 18.42 22.83
N TYR A 342 7.98 17.16 22.79
CA TYR A 342 8.32 16.15 23.77
C TYR A 342 9.37 15.15 23.32
#